data_AF-A0A850PR60-F1
#
_entry.id   AF-A0A850PR60-F1
#
_cell.length_a   1.000
_cell.length_b   1.000
_cell.length_c   1.000
_cell.angle_alpha   90.00
_cell.angle_beta   90.00
_cell.angle_gamma   90.00
#
_symmetry.space_group_name_H-M   'P 1'
#
loop_
_entity.id
_entity.type
_entity.pdbx_description
1 polymer ?
#
loop_
_entity_poly.entity_id
_entity_poly.type
_entity_poly.pdbx_seq_one_letter_code
_entity_poly.pdbx_strand_id
1 'polypeptide(L)' 'MIPKRIRDRLGVRGHQQVEITEHDGRIEIEPAPTEVELVRDGSVLVAEPVRALPPLTDDIVRETMDRVRR' A
#
# COMPACT_ATOMS: atom_id res chain seq x y z
N MET A 1 -1.40 0.24 -21.85
CA MET A 1 -2.01 1.32 -21.03
C MET A 1 -3.16 0.73 -20.23
N ILE A 2 -3.22 0.92 -18.90
CA ILE A 2 -4.33 0.44 -18.06
C ILE A 2 -5.50 1.45 -18.14
N PRO A 3 -6.74 1.03 -18.47
CA PRO A 3 -7.90 1.92 -18.49
C PRO A 3 -8.15 2.64 -17.15
N LYS A 4 -8.53 3.93 -17.20
CA LYS A 4 -8.75 4.77 -16.00
C LYS A 4 -9.69 4.11 -14.99
N ARG A 5 -10.81 3.56 -15.44
CA ARG A 5 -11.79 2.88 -14.56
C ARG A 5 -11.19 1.69 -13.80
N ILE A 6 -10.24 0.98 -14.40
CA ILE A 6 -9.55 -0.14 -13.75
C ILE A 6 -8.57 0.42 -12.72
N ARG A 7 -7.76 1.41 -13.11
CA ARG A 7 -6.82 2.09 -12.23
C ARG A 7 -7.50 2.68 -10.97
N ASP A 8 -8.62 3.37 -11.14
CA ASP A 8 -9.36 3.99 -10.03
C ASP A 8 -9.91 2.93 -9.06
N ARG A 9 -10.38 1.77 -9.56
CA ARG A 9 -10.84 0.66 -8.71
C ARG A 9 -9.71 -0.05 -7.98
N LEU A 10 -8.53 -0.14 -8.59
CA LEU A 10 -7.34 -0.73 -7.96
C LEU A 10 -6.69 0.22 -6.93
N GLY A 11 -7.17 1.47 -6.80
CA GLY A 11 -6.55 2.49 -5.96
C GLY A 11 -5.17 2.94 -6.44
N VAL A 12 -4.73 2.49 -7.62
CA VAL A 12 -3.44 2.84 -8.22
C VAL A 12 -3.52 4.29 -8.67
N ARG A 13 -2.76 5.19 -8.06
CA ARG A 13 -2.67 6.58 -8.51
C ARG A 13 -1.57 6.71 -9.56
N GLY A 14 -1.52 7.84 -10.28
CA GLY A 14 -0.33 8.15 -11.10
C GLY A 14 0.93 8.03 -10.23
N HIS A 15 2.10 7.77 -10.81
CA HIS A 15 3.40 7.69 -10.12
C HIS A 15 3.53 6.66 -8.97
N GLN A 16 2.57 5.77 -8.77
CA GLN A 16 2.66 4.68 -7.79
C GLN A 16 3.37 3.46 -8.40
N GLN A 17 4.27 2.85 -7.62
CA GLN A 17 4.92 1.59 -8.00
C GLN A 17 3.91 0.44 -7.90
N VAL A 18 3.90 -0.42 -8.91
CA VAL A 18 3.05 -1.61 -8.97
C VAL A 18 3.92 -2.83 -9.23
N GLU A 19 3.49 -3.96 -8.70
CA GLU A 19 4.02 -5.26 -9.06
C GLU A 19 3.15 -5.83 -10.19
N ILE A 20 3.81 -6.45 -11.18
CA ILE A 20 3.13 -7.05 -12.34
C ILE A 20 3.62 -8.49 -12.44
N THR A 21 2.70 -9.42 -12.26
CA THR A 21 2.95 -10.86 -12.35
C THR A 21 2.08 -11.46 -13.45
N GLU A 22 2.55 -12.57 -14.03
CA GLU A 22 1.73 -13.43 -14.87
C GLU A 22 1.36 -14.67 -14.05
N HIS A 23 0.06 -14.98 -13.99
CA HIS A 23 -0.47 -16.13 -13.28
C HIS A 23 -1.64 -16.72 -14.08
N ASP A 24 -1.55 -17.99 -14.47
CA ASP A 24 -2.58 -18.72 -15.24
C ASP A 24 -3.08 -17.98 -16.50
N GLY A 25 -2.17 -17.38 -17.27
CA GLY A 25 -2.49 -16.62 -18.48
C GLY A 25 -3.12 -15.25 -18.20
N ARG A 26 -3.09 -14.77 -16.96
CA ARG A 26 -3.60 -13.46 -16.54
C ARG A 26 -2.45 -12.59 -16.06
N ILE A 27 -2.51 -11.32 -16.44
CA ILE A 27 -1.65 -10.30 -15.85
C ILE A 27 -2.32 -9.80 -14.59
N GLU A 28 -1.67 -10.03 -13.46
CA GLU A 28 -2.06 -9.50 -12.16
C GLU A 28 -1.27 -8.22 -11.91
N ILE A 29 -1.96 -7.20 -11.41
CA ILE A 29 -1.37 -5.87 -11.16
C ILE A 29 -1.82 -5.46 -9.77
N GLU A 30 -0.85 -5.34 -8.88
CA GLU A 30 -1.08 -4.99 -7.49
C GLU A 30 -0.25 -3.76 -7.10
N PRO A 31 -0.73 -2.91 -6.17
CA PRO A 31 0.11 -1.93 -5.53
C PRO A 31 1.35 -2.62 -4.94
N ALA A 32 2.55 -2.08 -5.23
CA ALA A 32 3.76 -2.66 -4.67
C ALA A 32 3.69 -2.64 -3.14
N PRO A 33 3.97 -3.76 -2.45
CA PRO A 33 3.95 -3.81 -1.02
C PRO A 33 5.02 -2.87 -0.43
N THR A 34 4.84 -2.48 0.82
CA THR A 34 5.91 -1.79 1.55
C THR A 34 6.96 -2.80 1.92
N GLU A 35 8.18 -2.60 1.46
CA GLU A 35 9.32 -3.42 1.84
C GLU A 35 9.65 -3.21 3.32
N VAL A 36 9.75 -4.32 4.06
CA VAL A 36 9.98 -4.33 5.50
C VAL A 36 11.03 -5.37 5.88
N GLU A 37 11.75 -5.08 6.95
CA GLU A 37 12.61 -6.03 7.65
C GLU A 37 11.98 -6.40 9.00
N LEU A 38 12.15 -7.65 9.42
CA LEU A 38 11.68 -8.10 10.72
C LEU A 38 12.76 -7.83 11.78
N VAL A 39 12.46 -6.90 12.69
CA VAL A 39 13.35 -6.51 13.78
C VAL A 39 12.79 -6.97 15.12
N ARG A 40 13.66 -7.33 16.07
CA ARG A 40 13.25 -7.68 17.43
C ARG A 40 13.14 -6.41 18.26
N ASP A 41 11.92 -6.10 18.71
CA ASP A 41 11.63 -5.01 19.65
C ASP A 41 11.20 -5.61 21.00
N GLY A 42 12.13 -5.58 21.96
CA GLY A 42 11.98 -6.28 23.24
C GLY A 42 11.69 -7.78 23.06
N SER A 43 10.46 -8.18 23.38
CA SER A 43 10.02 -9.58 23.30
C SER A 43 9.27 -9.93 21.99
N VAL A 44 8.98 -8.95 21.13
CA VAL A 44 8.18 -9.14 19.92
C VAL A 44 9.00 -8.93 18.65
N LEU A 45 8.52 -9.48 17.52
CA LEU A 45 9.03 -9.15 16.18
C LEU A 45 8.13 -8.08 15.57
N VAL A 46 8.74 -7.04 15.02
CA VAL A 46 8.06 -5.92 14.36
C VAL A 46 8.55 -5.83 12.92
N ALA A 47 7.65 -5.50 11.99
CA ALA A 47 8.00 -5.16 10.62
C ALA A 47 8.38 -3.68 10.54
N GLU A 48 9.67 -3.40 10.35
CA GLU A 48 10.20 -2.05 10.18
C GLU A 48 10.39 -1.75 8.69
N PRO A 49 9.90 -0.61 8.17
CA PRO A 49 10.03 -0.31 6.76
C PRO A 49 11.48 0.00 6.37
N VAL A 50 11.94 -0.57 5.26
CA VAL A 50 13.33 -0.38 4.75
C VAL A 50 13.61 1.08 4.40
N ARG A 51 12.56 1.84 4.06
CA ARG A 51 12.64 3.27 3.78
C ARG A 51 11.65 4.04 4.65
N ALA A 52 12.01 5.29 4.97
CA ALA A 52 11.11 6.19 5.67
C ALA A 52 9.77 6.34 4.93
N LEU A 53 8.68 6.10 5.64
CA LEU A 53 7.33 6.32 5.13
C LEU A 53 6.85 7.73 5.51
N PRO A 54 5.97 8.35 4.70
CA PRO A 54 5.30 9.57 5.11
C PRO A 54 4.58 9.37 6.46
N PRO A 55 4.62 10.37 7.37
CA PRO A 55 3.99 10.25 8.67
C PRO A 55 2.46 10.21 8.55
N LEU A 56 1.82 9.47 9.44
CA LEU A 56 0.38 9.55 9.66
C LEU A 56 0.11 10.68 10.66
N THR A 57 -0.34 11.82 10.17
CA THR A 57 -0.69 12.97 11.03
C THR A 57 -2.08 12.79 11.65
N ASP A 58 -2.35 13.50 12.75
CA ASP A 58 -3.65 13.49 13.42
C ASP A 58 -4.81 13.82 12.47
N ASP A 59 -4.59 14.76 11.54
CA ASP A 59 -5.58 15.13 10.52
C ASP A 59 -5.87 13.98 9.56
N ILE A 60 -4.84 13.29 9.07
CA ILE A 60 -4.98 12.13 8.17
C ILE A 60 -5.76 11.00 8.88
N VAL A 61 -5.42 10.76 10.15
CA VAL A 61 -6.08 9.73 10.96
C VAL A 61 -7.55 10.09 11.19
N ARG A 62 -7.84 11.33 11.60
CA ARG A 62 -9.21 11.81 11.84
C ARG A 62 -10.07 11.70 10.58
N GLU A 63 -9.59 12.21 9.45
CA GLU A 63 -10.31 12.14 8.17
C GLU A 63 -10.61 10.69 7.77
N THR A 64 -9.63 9.80 7.95
CA THR A 64 -9.79 8.38 7.62
C THR A 64 -10.82 7.69 8.52
N MET A 65 -10.80 7.97 9.82
CA MET A 65 -11.76 7.41 10.78
C MET A 65 -13.19 7.88 10.50
N ASP A 66 -13.37 9.17 10.17
CA ASP A 66 -14.68 9.72 9.82
C ASP A 66 -15.23 9.13 8.52
N ARG A 67 -14.36 8.79 7.56
CA ARG A 67 -14.73 8.13 6.31
C ARG A 67 -15.18 6.69 6.52
N VAL A 68 -14.52 5.93 7.39
CA VAL A 68 -14.81 4.50 7.62
C VAL A 68 -16.04 4.28 8.51
N ARG A 69 -16.38 5.24 9.39
CA ARG A 69 -17.55 5.14 10.27
C ARG A 69 -18.91 5.36 9.58
N ARG A 70 -18.96 5.74 8.31
CA ARG A 70 -20.19 6.01 7.55
C ARG A 70 -20.65 4.82 6.73
#